data_AF-A0A6G1DYA4-F1
#
_entry.id   AF-A0A6G1DYA4-F1
#
_cell.length_a   1.000
_cell.length_b   1.000
_cell.length_c   1.000
_cell.angle_alpha   90.00
_cell.angle_beta   90.00
_cell.angle_gamma   90.00
#
_symmetry.space_group_name_H-M   'P 1'
#
loop_
_entity.id
_entity.type
_entity.pdbx_description
1 polymer ?
#
loop_
_entity_poly.entity_id
_entity_poly.type
_entity_poly.pdbx_seq_one_letter_code
_entity_poly.pdbx_strand_id
1 'polypeptide(L)'
;MAMSHETVTVFGMEVQAKFRYTPSLVFFVAANAAVSACSVVLLLLPSSASKLAARLLLMADVVLGMVLTGAIAAARAMSDLGKNGNSHAGWMAICDQVPVFCDRVRAALIAGSVAIVLYYLMLMYSIYILPLFP
;
A
#
# COMPACT_ATOMS: atom_id res chain seq x y z
N MET A 1 -4.79 -0.63 -10.36
CA MET A 1 -3.69 0.31 -10.03
C MET A 1 -2.43 0.08 -10.87
N ALA A 2 -1.86 -1.14 -10.93
CA ALA A 2 -0.53 -1.38 -11.52
C ALA A 2 -0.38 -1.10 -13.04
N MET A 3 -1.48 -1.14 -13.81
CA MET A 3 -1.49 -0.89 -15.27
C MET A 3 -2.17 0.43 -15.65
N SER A 4 -2.53 1.27 -14.68
CA SER A 4 -3.21 2.53 -15.00
C SER A 4 -2.20 3.49 -15.64
N HIS A 5 -2.49 3.87 -16.87
CA HIS A 5 -1.79 4.91 -17.60
C HIS A 5 -2.85 5.79 -18.25
N GLU A 6 -2.61 7.09 -18.21
CA GLU A 6 -3.45 8.07 -18.87
C GLU A 6 -2.52 9.05 -19.57
N THR A 7 -2.81 9.33 -20.83
CA THR A 7 -2.02 10.25 -21.67
C THR A 7 -2.93 11.42 -22.01
N VAL A 8 -2.60 12.61 -21.51
CA VAL A 8 -3.36 13.83 -21.75
C VAL A 8 -2.44 14.92 -22.29
N THR A 9 -2.93 15.67 -23.25
CA THR A 9 -2.20 16.80 -23.83
C THR A 9 -2.45 18.05 -22.99
N VAL A 10 -1.43 18.51 -22.27
CA VAL A 10 -1.49 19.69 -21.42
C VAL A 10 -0.59 20.77 -22.03
N PHE A 11 -1.15 21.93 -22.39
CA PHE A 11 -0.42 23.03 -23.04
C PHE A 11 0.40 22.63 -24.29
N GLY A 12 -0.14 21.72 -25.12
CA GLY A 12 0.53 21.27 -26.36
C GLY A 12 1.64 20.23 -26.16
N MET A 13 1.87 19.76 -24.92
CA MET A 13 2.80 18.67 -24.59
C MET A 13 2.01 17.44 -24.13
N GLU A 14 2.39 16.25 -24.61
CA GLU A 14 1.82 14.97 -24.14
C GLU A 14 2.34 14.63 -22.74
N VAL A 15 1.50 14.80 -21.72
CA VAL A 15 1.78 14.40 -20.35
C VAL A 15 1.27 12.97 -20.16
N GLN A 16 2.20 12.02 -20.02
CA GLN A 16 1.88 10.65 -19.65
C GLN A 16 1.92 10.46 -18.15
N ALA A 17 0.75 10.35 -17.52
CA ALA A 17 0.64 9.88 -16.14
C ALA A 17 0.77 8.35 -16.14
N LYS A 18 1.97 7.85 -15.88
CA LYS A 18 2.22 6.41 -15.66
C LYS A 18 2.48 6.13 -14.18
N PHE A 19 1.84 5.08 -13.69
CA PHE A 19 2.06 4.50 -12.36
C PHE A 19 3.54 4.30 -12.00
N ARG A 20 4.39 3.90 -12.97
CA ARG A 20 5.84 3.66 -12.76
C ARG A 20 6.66 4.90 -12.43
N TYR A 21 6.17 6.11 -12.72
CA TYR A 21 6.91 7.35 -12.43
C TYR A 21 6.72 7.84 -11.00
N THR A 22 5.73 7.31 -10.26
CA THR A 22 5.48 7.71 -8.87
C THR A 22 5.99 6.63 -7.92
N PRO A 23 7.17 6.82 -7.28
CA PRO A 23 7.81 5.77 -6.47
C PRO A 23 6.96 5.35 -5.26
N SER A 24 6.13 6.23 -4.71
CA SER A 24 5.23 5.90 -3.58
C SER A 24 4.14 4.91 -3.98
N LEU A 25 3.60 5.02 -5.20
CA LEU A 25 2.60 4.09 -5.72
C LEU A 25 3.21 2.72 -6.01
N VAL A 26 4.43 2.69 -6.57
CA VAL A 26 5.20 1.45 -6.75
C VAL A 26 5.46 0.78 -5.41
N PHE A 27 5.87 1.54 -4.40
CA PHE A 27 6.11 1.02 -3.05
C PHE A 27 4.84 0.47 -2.42
N PHE A 28 3.70 1.15 -2.56
CA PHE A 28 2.40 0.64 -2.10
C PHE A 28 2.05 -0.72 -2.73
N VAL A 29 2.21 -0.86 -4.05
CA VAL A 29 1.93 -2.15 -4.73
C VAL A 29 2.92 -3.23 -4.32
N ALA A 30 4.21 -2.90 -4.22
CA ALA A 30 5.25 -3.83 -3.80
C ALA A 30 4.99 -4.33 -2.36
N ALA A 31 4.61 -3.45 -1.44
CA ALA A 31 4.28 -3.81 -0.06
C ALA A 31 3.05 -4.74 -0.01
N ASN A 32 1.98 -4.43 -0.75
CA ASN A 32 0.80 -5.31 -0.83
C ASN A 32 1.15 -6.68 -1.45
N ALA A 33 1.98 -6.70 -2.49
CA ALA A 33 2.42 -7.94 -3.11
C ALA A 33 3.23 -8.82 -2.14
N ALA A 34 4.18 -8.21 -1.40
CA ALA A 34 4.96 -8.90 -0.38
C ALA A 34 4.06 -9.48 0.74
N VAL A 35 3.12 -8.69 1.25
CA VAL A 35 2.15 -9.16 2.26
C VAL A 35 1.34 -10.33 1.71
N SER A 36 0.82 -10.25 0.48
CA SER A 36 0.05 -11.35 -0.13
C SER A 36 0.88 -12.63 -0.30
N ALA A 37 2.14 -12.50 -0.71
CA ALA A 37 3.03 -13.64 -0.88
C ALA A 37 3.31 -14.31 0.47
N CYS A 38 3.59 -13.50 1.50
CA CYS A 38 3.77 -14.01 2.87
C CYS A 38 2.49 -14.68 3.40
N SER A 39 1.31 -14.12 3.17
CA SER A 39 0.04 -14.76 3.57
C SER A 39 -0.19 -16.10 2.88
N VAL A 40 0.11 -16.22 1.58
CA VAL A 40 0.01 -17.50 0.86
C VAL A 40 1.01 -18.52 1.40
N VAL A 41 2.24 -18.09 1.70
CA VAL A 41 3.25 -18.94 2.34
C VAL A 41 2.76 -19.42 3.71
N LEU A 42 2.21 -18.53 4.55
CA LEU A 42 1.59 -18.92 5.83
C LEU A 42 0.50 -19.98 5.65
N LEU A 43 -0.35 -19.84 4.63
CA LEU A 43 -1.46 -20.75 4.36
C LEU A 43 -0.99 -22.16 3.94
N LEU A 44 0.19 -22.24 3.31
CA LEU A 44 0.81 -23.47 2.84
C LEU A 44 1.66 -24.16 3.93
N LEU A 45 1.94 -23.48 5.04
CA LEU A 45 2.69 -24.08 6.13
C LEU A 45 1.83 -25.11 6.88
N PRO A 46 2.30 -26.36 7.04
CA PRO A 46 1.55 -27.38 7.76
C PRO A 46 1.39 -27.01 9.24
N SER A 47 0.23 -27.33 9.81
CA SER A 47 -0.17 -27.03 11.20
C SER A 47 0.73 -27.66 12.28
N SER A 48 1.70 -28.49 11.90
CA SER A 48 2.73 -29.05 12.79
C SER A 48 3.95 -28.15 12.97
N ALA A 49 3.88 -26.89 12.54
CA ALA A 49 4.98 -25.93 12.69
C ALA A 49 5.36 -25.73 14.17
N SER A 50 6.67 -25.70 14.45
CA SER A 50 7.19 -25.53 15.81
C SER A 50 6.76 -24.18 16.40
N LYS A 51 6.66 -24.08 17.74
CA LYS A 51 6.38 -22.82 18.45
C LYS A 51 7.33 -21.68 18.03
N LEU A 52 8.57 -22.02 17.65
CA LEU A 52 9.56 -21.08 17.14
C LEU A 52 9.16 -20.51 15.77
N ALA A 53 8.67 -21.36 14.86
CA ALA A 53 8.20 -20.95 13.53
C ALA A 53 6.99 -20.01 13.65
N ALA A 54 6.02 -20.33 14.52
CA ALA A 54 4.86 -19.47 14.77
C ALA A 54 5.27 -18.08 15.27
N ARG A 55 6.26 -18.00 16.17
CA ARG A 55 6.80 -16.72 16.67
C ARG A 55 7.52 -15.93 15.58
N LEU A 56 8.32 -16.59 14.73
CA LEU A 56 9.01 -15.93 13.61
C LEU A 56 8.03 -15.39 12.57
N LEU A 57 6.97 -16.15 12.26
CA LEU A 57 5.90 -15.70 11.36
C LEU A 57 5.18 -14.48 11.92
N LEU A 58 4.81 -14.50 13.21
CA LEU A 58 4.17 -13.37 13.86
C LEU A 58 5.06 -12.10 13.81
N MET A 59 6.36 -12.25 14.05
CA MET A 59 7.30 -11.12 13.94
C MET A 59 7.42 -10.62 12.50
N ALA A 60 7.50 -11.52 11.52
CA ALA A 60 7.55 -11.16 10.11
C ALA A 60 6.26 -10.44 9.67
N ASP A 61 5.10 -10.90 10.13
CA ASP A 61 3.80 -10.26 9.93
C ASP A 61 3.79 -8.84 10.48
N VAL A 62 4.20 -8.63 11.75
CA VAL A 62 4.27 -7.29 12.35
C VAL A 62 5.15 -6.35 11.51
N VAL A 63 6.31 -6.82 11.04
CA VAL A 63 7.21 -6.03 10.19
C VAL A 63 6.56 -5.68 8.85
N LEU A 64 5.90 -6.64 8.20
CA LEU A 64 5.17 -6.40 6.94
C LEU A 64 4.03 -5.40 7.12
N GLY A 65 3.30 -5.49 8.23
CA GLY A 65 2.26 -4.51 8.60
C GLY A 65 2.81 -3.10 8.73
N MET A 66 3.98 -2.93 9.38
CA MET A 66 4.63 -1.62 9.49
C MET A 66 5.04 -1.06 8.12
N VAL A 67 5.63 -1.90 7.26
CA VAL A 67 6.02 -1.51 5.89
C VAL A 67 4.80 -1.09 5.07
N LEU A 68 3.71 -1.86 5.15
CA LEU A 68 2.46 -1.57 4.45
C LEU A 68 1.84 -0.24 4.89
N THR A 69 1.82 0.03 6.20
CA THR A 69 1.35 1.32 6.76
C THR A 69 2.18 2.50 6.27
N GLY A 70 3.51 2.35 6.25
CA GLY A 70 4.42 3.36 5.69
C GLY A 70 4.16 3.61 4.20
N ALA A 71 3.90 2.55 3.43
CA ALA A 71 3.60 2.65 2.01
C ALA A 71 2.28 3.39 1.73
N ILE A 72 1.22 3.11 2.51
CA ILE A 72 -0.04 3.86 2.41
C ILE A 72 0.14 5.32 2.79
N ALA A 73 0.88 5.61 3.86
CA ALA A 73 1.13 6.98 4.29
C ALA A 73 1.86 7.79 3.19
N ALA A 74 2.92 7.23 2.61
CA ALA A 74 3.65 7.86 1.51
C ALA A 74 2.78 8.05 0.26
N ALA A 75 2.00 7.04 -0.11
CA ALA A 75 1.11 7.12 -1.26
C ALA A 75 -0.04 8.12 -1.04
N ARG A 76 -0.56 8.23 0.18
CA ARG A 76 -1.54 9.25 0.56
C ARG A 76 -0.98 10.65 0.46
N ALA A 77 0.22 10.89 1.00
CA ALA A 77 0.89 12.17 0.91
C ALA A 77 1.04 12.61 -0.56
N MET A 78 1.50 11.72 -1.44
CA MET A 78 1.59 12.02 -2.87
C MET A 78 0.22 12.23 -3.53
N SER A 79 -0.81 11.51 -3.11
CA SER A 79 -2.18 11.69 -3.64
C SER A 79 -2.81 13.01 -3.20
N ASP A 80 -2.43 13.53 -2.04
CA ASP A 80 -2.90 14.82 -1.54
C ASP A 80 -2.15 15.97 -2.23
N LEU A 81 -0.83 15.84 -2.36
CA LEU A 81 -0.02 16.75 -3.17
C LEU A 81 -0.49 16.78 -4.64
N GLY A 82 -0.90 15.64 -5.20
CA GLY A 82 -1.43 15.58 -6.57
C GLY A 82 -2.77 16.31 -6.74
N LYS A 83 -3.60 16.41 -5.69
CA LYS A 83 -4.93 17.06 -5.74
C LYS A 83 -4.88 18.53 -5.37
N ASN A 84 -4.20 18.85 -4.27
CA ASN A 84 -4.17 20.21 -3.72
C ASN A 84 -2.96 21.01 -4.25
N GLY A 85 -1.91 20.33 -4.71
CA GLY A 85 -0.63 20.96 -4.98
C GLY A 85 0.06 21.46 -3.70
N ASN A 86 1.21 22.10 -3.86
CA ASN A 86 1.85 22.88 -2.83
C ASN A 86 2.61 24.05 -3.47
N SER A 87 2.05 25.26 -3.38
CA SER A 87 2.63 26.47 -3.95
C SER A 87 4.01 26.79 -3.38
N HIS A 88 4.25 26.49 -2.10
CA HIS A 88 5.54 26.73 -1.45
C HIS A 88 6.66 25.83 -1.99
N ALA A 89 6.33 24.62 -2.48
CA ALA A 89 7.28 23.70 -3.10
C ALA A 89 7.24 23.75 -4.64
N GLY A 90 6.44 24.64 -5.23
CA GLY A 90 6.21 24.71 -6.67
C GLY A 90 5.47 23.50 -7.25
N TRP A 91 4.80 22.70 -6.42
CA TRP A 91 4.02 21.54 -6.86
C TRP A 91 2.64 21.99 -7.33
N MET A 92 2.35 21.75 -8.61
CA MET A 92 1.05 22.03 -9.20
C MET A 92 0.08 20.86 -9.00
N ALA A 93 -1.22 21.14 -8.93
CA ALA A 93 -2.25 20.10 -8.89
C ALA A 93 -2.33 19.38 -10.24
N ILE A 94 -2.02 18.09 -10.25
CA ILE A 94 -1.96 17.25 -11.45
C ILE A 94 -3.29 16.53 -11.69
N CYS A 95 -4.06 16.28 -10.63
CA CYS A 95 -5.31 15.53 -10.73
C CYS A 95 -6.43 16.22 -11.53
N ASP A 96 -6.31 17.52 -11.80
CA ASP A 96 -7.25 18.24 -12.67
C ASP A 96 -7.08 17.83 -14.14
N GLN A 97 -5.85 17.47 -14.54
CA GLN A 97 -5.51 17.09 -15.91
C GLN A 97 -5.72 15.59 -16.18
N VAL A 98 -5.57 14.73 -15.16
CA VAL A 98 -5.74 13.26 -15.25
C VAL A 98 -6.74 12.74 -14.21
N PRO A 99 -8.02 13.13 -14.31
CA PRO A 99 -9.01 12.83 -13.28
C PRO A 99 -9.27 11.32 -13.14
N VAL A 100 -9.26 10.56 -14.24
CA VAL A 100 -9.55 9.11 -14.23
C VAL A 100 -8.44 8.33 -13.52
N PHE A 101 -7.18 8.64 -13.82
CA PHE A 101 -6.03 8.06 -13.14
C PHE A 101 -6.05 8.39 -11.63
N CYS A 102 -6.31 9.66 -11.28
CA CYS A 102 -6.33 10.09 -9.89
C CYS A 102 -7.47 9.43 -9.09
N ASP A 103 -8.67 9.31 -9.67
CA ASP A 103 -9.79 8.63 -9.01
C ASP A 103 -9.49 7.15 -8.79
N ARG A 104 -8.86 6.48 -9.76
CA ARG A 104 -8.48 5.07 -9.62
C ARG A 104 -7.41 4.85 -8.55
N VAL A 105 -6.45 5.78 -8.43
CA VAL A 105 -5.44 5.75 -7.37
C VAL A 105 -6.09 6.01 -6.01
N ARG A 106 -6.98 6.99 -5.90
CA ARG A 106 -7.73 7.29 -4.68
C ARG A 106 -8.56 6.10 -4.22
N ALA A 107 -9.31 5.47 -5.11
CA ALA A 107 -10.09 4.28 -4.82
C ALA A 107 -9.19 3.13 -4.29
N ALA A 108 -8.03 2.92 -4.91
CA ALA A 108 -7.07 1.91 -4.46
C ALA A 108 -6.50 2.22 -3.07
N LEU A 109 -6.22 3.49 -2.76
CA LEU A 109 -5.74 3.90 -1.44
C LEU A 109 -6.80 3.76 -0.35
N ILE A 110 -8.06 4.07 -0.67
CA ILE A 110 -9.18 3.86 0.24
C ILE A 110 -9.32 2.36 0.54
N ALA A 111 -9.36 1.53 -0.49
CA ALA A 111 -9.42 0.07 -0.33
C ALA A 111 -8.23 -0.47 0.48
N GLY A 112 -7.01 -0.03 0.17
CA GLY A 112 -5.80 -0.42 0.92
C GLY A 112 -5.86 -0.01 2.39
N SER A 113 -6.44 1.15 2.69
CA SER A 113 -6.56 1.60 4.09
C SER A 113 -7.56 0.79 4.90
N VAL A 114 -8.67 0.36 4.28
CA VAL A 114 -9.61 -0.57 4.91
C VAL A 114 -8.92 -1.90 5.15
N ALA A 115 -8.13 -2.38 4.19
CA ALA A 115 -7.36 -3.62 4.33
C ALA A 115 -6.36 -3.56 5.50
N ILE A 116 -5.66 -2.44 5.70
CA ILE A 116 -4.77 -2.27 6.86
C ILE A 116 -5.54 -2.35 8.19
N VAL A 117 -6.70 -1.72 8.29
CA VAL A 117 -7.51 -1.77 9.52
C VAL A 117 -7.90 -3.21 9.84
N LEU A 118 -8.38 -3.96 8.85
CA LEU A 118 -8.70 -5.37 8.99
C LEU A 118 -7.46 -6.21 9.37
N TYR A 119 -6.31 -5.92 8.78
CA TYR A 119 -5.05 -6.57 9.09
C TYR A 119 -4.64 -6.38 10.56
N TYR A 120 -4.73 -5.15 11.08
CA TYR A 120 -4.45 -4.86 12.50
C TYR A 120 -5.40 -5.59 13.45
N LEU A 121 -6.70 -5.69 13.09
CA LEU A 121 -7.66 -6.46 13.89
C LEU A 121 -7.31 -7.95 13.92
N MET A 122 -6.92 -8.54 12.79
CA MET A 122 -6.45 -9.93 12.74
C MET A 122 -5.16 -10.11 13.55
N LEU A 123 -4.23 -9.16 13.48
CA LEU A 123 -2.98 -9.19 14.24
C LEU A 123 -3.26 -9.16 15.75
N MET A 124 -4.15 -8.29 16.22
CA MET A 124 -4.58 -8.24 17.62
C MET A 124 -5.21 -9.56 18.07
N TYR A 125 -6.08 -10.15 17.25
CA TYR A 125 -6.68 -11.45 17.55
C TYR A 125 -5.63 -12.56 17.65
N SER A 126 -4.67 -12.58 16.72
CA SER A 126 -3.59 -13.58 16.70
C SER A 126 -2.69 -13.48 17.93
N ILE A 127 -2.35 -12.25 18.35
CA ILE A 127 -1.57 -12.00 19.58
C ILE A 127 -2.35 -12.42 20.84
N TYR A 128 -3.66 -12.17 20.88
CA TYR A 128 -4.49 -12.56 22.01
C TYR A 128 -4.60 -14.08 22.17
N ILE A 129 -4.73 -14.80 21.05
CA ILE A 129 -4.95 -16.25 21.07
C ILE A 129 -3.66 -17.07 21.23
N LEU A 130 -2.53 -16.52 20.77
CA LEU A 130 -1.23 -17.15 20.89
C LEU A 130 -0.59 -16.67 22.20
N PRO A 131 -0.61 -17.45 23.30
CA PRO A 131 0.02 -17.04 24.55
C PRO A 131 1.51 -16.85 24.29
N LEU A 132 1.92 -15.59 24.16
CA LEU A 132 3.30 -15.20 23.87
C LEU A 132 4.23 -15.43 25.08
N PHE A 133 3.67 -15.87 26.21
CA PHE A 133 4.36 -16.14 27.47
C PHE A 133 3.96 -17.52 28.02
N PRO A 134 4.93 -18.31 28.54
CA PRO A 134 4.64 -19.55 29.27
C PRO A 134 3.85 -19.30 30.56
#